data_AF-A0A969PGV8-F1
#
_entry.id   AF-A0A969PGV8-F1
#
_cell.length_a   1.000
_cell.length_b   1.000
_cell.length_c   1.000
_cell.angle_alpha   90.00
_cell.angle_beta   90.00
_cell.angle_gamma   90.00
#
_symmetry.space_group_name_H-M   'P 1'
#
loop_
_entity.id
_entity.type
_entity.pdbx_description
1 polymer ?
#
loop_
_entity_poly.entity_id
_entity_poly.type
_entity_poly.pdbx_seq_one_letter_code
_entity_poly.pdbx_strand_id
1 'polypeptide(L)'
;MSSNLHGLSVTKPVSAWNRPLKANFKDLFKALGKAVIDGALGKWDSVAGDVLDASVAVGLGADTGQVAWLLIYRSFQQAMAKLIEDNQELMVKRSITMRKLEDICDRLDLALEEMELRIDSSLFSSPKQLPIVAAMQPPFAQWLTGFVQDSAQALAMSARLPGYFVFALHEEWRIRAKDYECLKTQLDTPFTKATEREQAWWRYLAWLQQQIEQPMFLEAFGLKQVYVPLRAYYIRQQAKFTPEDVAIAP
;
A
#
# COMPACT_ATOMS: atom_id res chain seq x y z
N MET A 1 -15.22 13.27 -28.87
CA MET A 1 -14.50 11.99 -28.76
C MET A 1 -14.63 11.52 -27.34
N SER A 2 -15.52 10.55 -27.12
CA SER A 2 -15.96 10.12 -25.79
C SER A 2 -15.02 9.02 -25.28
N SER A 3 -14.19 9.34 -24.29
CA SER A 3 -13.39 8.35 -23.57
C SER A 3 -14.29 7.65 -22.54
N ASN A 4 -14.60 6.37 -22.77
CA ASN A 4 -15.28 5.51 -21.80
C ASN A 4 -14.38 5.32 -20.56
N LEU A 5 -14.65 6.09 -19.51
CA LEU A 5 -14.07 5.92 -18.17
C LEU A 5 -14.82 4.80 -17.45
N HIS A 6 -14.42 3.56 -17.67
CA HIS A 6 -14.89 2.41 -16.90
C HIS A 6 -14.08 2.29 -15.60
N GLY A 7 -14.56 2.90 -14.52
CA GLY A 7 -14.06 2.70 -13.17
C GLY A 7 -15.10 1.99 -12.30
N LEU A 8 -14.66 1.08 -11.44
CA LEU A 8 -15.49 0.38 -10.46
C LEU A 8 -15.60 1.22 -9.20
N SER A 9 -16.82 1.53 -8.76
CA SER A 9 -17.00 2.14 -7.43
C SER A 9 -16.86 1.06 -6.36
N VAL A 10 -16.01 1.33 -5.38
CA VAL A 10 -15.63 0.48 -4.25
C VAL A 10 -15.93 1.26 -2.99
N THR A 11 -17.16 1.13 -2.52
CA THR A 11 -17.56 1.63 -1.20
C THR A 11 -17.28 0.54 -0.17
N LYS A 12 -17.00 0.90 1.09
CA LYS A 12 -17.15 -0.04 2.21
C LYS A 12 -18.56 -0.65 2.11
N PRO A 13 -18.74 -1.96 2.35
CA PRO A 13 -20.07 -2.56 2.33
C PRO A 13 -20.97 -1.87 3.37
N VAL A 14 -21.81 -0.93 2.93
CA VAL A 14 -22.87 -0.33 3.74
C VAL A 14 -23.94 -1.38 3.95
N SER A 15 -24.21 -1.69 5.22
CA SER A 15 -25.30 -2.39 5.92
C SER A 15 -26.45 -3.13 5.20
N ALA A 16 -26.65 -3.03 3.89
CA ALA A 16 -27.57 -3.82 3.07
C ALA A 16 -26.97 -5.18 2.64
N TRP A 17 -26.02 -5.73 3.42
CA TRP A 17 -25.32 -6.97 3.14
C TRP A 17 -25.83 -8.11 4.02
N ASN A 18 -26.20 -9.24 3.44
CA ASN A 18 -26.56 -10.44 4.22
C ASN A 18 -25.36 -11.10 4.93
N ARG A 19 -24.13 -10.57 4.76
CA ARG A 19 -22.89 -10.99 5.42
C ARG A 19 -21.90 -9.82 5.51
N PRO A 20 -21.68 -9.22 6.70
CA PRO A 20 -20.70 -8.15 6.84
C PRO A 20 -19.29 -8.70 6.63
N LEU A 21 -18.56 -8.11 5.69
CA LEU A 21 -17.13 -8.35 5.51
C LEU A 21 -16.44 -7.90 6.81
N LYS A 22 -15.82 -8.83 7.56
CA LYS A 22 -15.12 -8.52 8.84
C LYS A 22 -13.80 -7.74 8.63
N ALA A 23 -13.55 -7.20 7.45
CA ALA A 23 -12.35 -6.45 7.11
C ALA A 23 -12.56 -4.95 7.36
N ASN A 24 -12.45 -4.54 8.62
CA ASN A 24 -12.46 -3.13 9.02
C ASN A 24 -11.07 -2.71 9.53
N PHE A 25 -10.72 -1.43 9.37
CA PHE A 25 -9.38 -0.96 9.71
C PHE A 25 -9.15 -0.90 11.23
N LYS A 26 -10.21 -0.75 12.01
CA LYS A 26 -10.13 -0.81 13.48
C LYS A 26 -9.57 -2.13 13.98
N ASP A 27 -10.06 -3.24 13.43
CA ASP A 27 -9.63 -4.59 13.77
C ASP A 27 -8.20 -4.84 13.27
N LEU A 28 -7.81 -4.27 12.13
CA LEU A 28 -6.42 -4.26 11.68
C LEU A 28 -5.50 -3.59 12.71
N PHE A 29 -5.80 -2.35 13.14
CA PHE A 29 -4.99 -1.63 14.12
C PHE A 29 -4.92 -2.36 15.47
N LYS A 30 -6.03 -2.99 15.89
CA LYS A 30 -6.05 -3.84 17.09
C LYS A 30 -5.15 -5.07 16.92
N ALA A 31 -5.23 -5.76 15.79
CA ALA A 31 -4.43 -6.95 15.52
C ALA A 31 -2.92 -6.63 15.47
N LEU A 32 -2.55 -5.56 14.76
CA LEU A 32 -1.17 -5.06 14.73
C LEU A 32 -0.69 -4.70 16.14
N GLY A 33 -1.54 -4.03 16.93
CA GLY A 33 -1.17 -3.56 18.26
C GLY A 33 -0.94 -4.70 19.24
N LYS A 34 -1.80 -5.71 19.19
CA LYS A 34 -1.61 -6.96 19.94
C LYS A 34 -0.28 -7.62 19.61
N ALA A 35 0.02 -7.76 18.32
CA ALA A 35 1.26 -8.38 17.88
C ALA A 35 2.51 -7.59 18.32
N VAL A 36 2.45 -6.25 18.37
CA VAL A 36 3.54 -5.42 18.94
C VAL A 36 3.66 -5.63 20.46
N ILE A 37 2.55 -5.61 21.21
CA ILE A 37 2.52 -5.80 22.67
C ILE A 37 3.04 -7.18 23.06
N ASP A 38 2.58 -8.22 22.37
CA ASP A 38 2.96 -9.61 22.64
C ASP A 38 4.39 -9.92 22.16
N GLY A 39 5.06 -8.97 21.51
CA GLY A 39 6.42 -9.14 20.99
C GLY A 39 6.50 -10.15 19.84
N ALA A 40 5.38 -10.46 19.19
CA ALA A 40 5.28 -11.36 18.05
C ALA A 40 5.78 -10.75 16.72
N LEU A 41 6.62 -9.71 16.82
CA LEU A 41 7.18 -8.90 15.73
C LEU A 41 8.02 -9.69 14.70
N GLY A 42 8.34 -10.96 14.95
CA GLY A 42 9.07 -11.83 14.02
C GLY A 42 8.19 -12.86 13.30
N LYS A 43 6.86 -12.83 13.51
CA LYS A 43 5.88 -13.77 12.93
C LYS A 43 4.77 -13.03 12.19
N TRP A 44 5.10 -11.97 11.46
CA TRP A 44 4.10 -11.21 10.71
C TRP A 44 3.49 -12.00 9.54
N ASP A 45 4.18 -13.03 9.05
CA ASP A 45 3.63 -14.01 8.10
C ASP A 45 2.39 -14.72 8.64
N SER A 46 2.28 -14.97 9.96
CA SER A 46 1.07 -15.55 10.56
C SER A 46 -0.05 -14.51 10.77
N VAL A 47 0.29 -13.24 10.97
CA VAL A 47 -0.73 -12.15 11.02
C VAL A 47 -1.38 -11.95 9.64
N ALA A 48 -0.63 -12.16 8.55
CA ALA A 48 -1.15 -12.20 7.18
C ALA A 48 -2.08 -13.39 6.87
N GLY A 49 -2.04 -14.44 7.68
CA GLY A 49 -2.87 -15.64 7.55
C GLY A 49 -4.23 -15.56 8.24
N ASP A 50 -4.29 -14.99 9.45
CA ASP A 50 -5.39 -15.28 10.38
C ASP A 50 -6.60 -14.32 10.33
N VAL A 51 -6.52 -13.18 9.65
CA VAL A 51 -7.59 -12.17 9.73
C VAL A 51 -8.67 -12.32 8.63
N LEU A 52 -8.34 -12.91 7.48
CA LEU A 52 -9.30 -13.17 6.39
C LEU A 52 -8.93 -14.46 5.65
N ASP A 53 -9.60 -15.55 6.00
CA ASP A 53 -9.50 -16.84 5.32
C ASP A 53 -9.62 -16.68 3.79
N ALA A 54 -8.85 -17.46 3.04
CA ALA A 54 -9.00 -17.61 1.59
C ALA A 54 -10.46 -17.98 1.18
N SER A 55 -11.20 -18.60 2.11
CA SER A 55 -12.62 -18.90 2.05
C SER A 55 -13.52 -17.68 1.76
N VAL A 56 -13.11 -16.48 2.19
CA VAL A 56 -13.89 -15.26 1.98
C VAL A 56 -13.89 -14.92 0.48
N ALA A 57 -12.73 -14.88 -0.19
CA ALA A 57 -12.67 -14.60 -1.63
C ALA A 57 -13.49 -15.59 -2.48
N VAL A 58 -13.47 -16.87 -2.12
CA VAL A 58 -14.26 -17.92 -2.79
C VAL A 58 -15.77 -17.78 -2.52
N GLY A 59 -16.16 -17.29 -1.34
CA GLY A 59 -17.56 -17.10 -0.94
C GLY A 59 -18.17 -15.73 -1.26
N LEU A 60 -17.36 -14.74 -1.64
CA LEU A 60 -17.80 -13.38 -1.99
C LEU A 60 -18.52 -13.32 -3.36
N GLY A 61 -18.40 -14.36 -4.18
CA GLY A 61 -18.94 -14.36 -5.54
C GLY A 61 -18.24 -13.35 -6.47
N ALA A 62 -18.77 -13.15 -7.67
CA ALA A 62 -18.22 -12.22 -8.66
C ALA A 62 -18.46 -10.73 -8.33
N ASP A 63 -18.65 -10.38 -7.05
CA ASP A 63 -18.80 -9.00 -6.64
C ASP A 63 -17.44 -8.31 -6.57
N THR A 64 -17.16 -7.64 -7.66
CA THR A 64 -15.88 -6.99 -7.93
C THR A 64 -15.54 -5.91 -6.91
N GLY A 65 -16.55 -5.22 -6.35
CA GLY A 65 -16.32 -4.16 -5.36
C GLY A 65 -15.76 -4.70 -4.04
N GLN A 66 -16.30 -5.82 -3.56
CA GLN A 66 -15.82 -6.45 -2.33
C GLN A 66 -14.43 -7.05 -2.49
N VAL A 67 -14.17 -7.69 -3.63
CA VAL A 67 -12.85 -8.29 -3.92
C VAL A 67 -11.78 -7.20 -4.07
N ALA A 68 -12.14 -6.06 -4.63
CA ALA A 68 -11.32 -4.85 -4.65
C ALA A 68 -10.99 -4.31 -3.25
N TRP A 69 -12.00 -4.18 -2.39
CA TRP A 69 -11.79 -3.74 -1.01
C TRP A 69 -10.87 -4.70 -0.25
N LEU A 70 -11.06 -6.00 -0.43
CA LEU A 70 -10.23 -7.04 0.17
C LEU A 70 -8.75 -6.92 -0.24
N LEU A 71 -8.48 -6.67 -1.52
CA LEU A 71 -7.13 -6.43 -2.03
C LEU A 71 -6.49 -5.22 -1.34
N ILE A 72 -7.18 -4.08 -1.27
CA ILE A 72 -6.68 -2.86 -0.62
C ILE A 72 -6.40 -3.12 0.87
N TYR A 73 -7.34 -3.74 1.57
CA TYR A 73 -7.22 -4.06 2.98
C TYR A 73 -5.98 -4.94 3.26
N ARG A 74 -5.83 -6.04 2.52
CA ARG A 74 -4.67 -6.95 2.67
C ARG A 74 -3.35 -6.26 2.34
N SER A 75 -3.35 -5.36 1.35
CA SER A 75 -2.17 -4.56 0.97
C SER A 75 -1.76 -3.59 2.08
N PHE A 76 -2.72 -2.90 2.73
CA PHE A 76 -2.42 -2.07 3.89
C PHE A 76 -1.91 -2.87 5.06
N GLN A 77 -2.54 -4.02 5.34
CA GLN A 77 -2.10 -4.91 6.41
C GLN A 77 -0.64 -5.32 6.24
N GLN A 78 -0.26 -5.78 5.04
CA GLN A 78 1.12 -6.15 4.74
C GLN A 78 2.08 -4.97 4.80
N ALA A 79 1.69 -3.81 4.25
CA ALA A 79 2.51 -2.61 4.25
C ALA A 79 2.79 -2.11 5.67
N MET A 80 1.77 -2.03 6.53
CA MET A 80 1.91 -1.61 7.92
C MET A 80 2.71 -2.61 8.74
N ALA A 81 2.43 -3.91 8.60
CA ALA A 81 3.18 -4.95 9.30
C ALA A 81 4.67 -4.91 8.92
N LYS A 82 4.98 -4.79 7.62
CA LYS A 82 6.36 -4.71 7.15
C LYS A 82 7.06 -3.44 7.62
N LEU A 83 6.36 -2.31 7.64
CA LEU A 83 6.90 -1.05 8.15
C LEU A 83 7.19 -1.14 9.65
N ILE A 84 6.31 -1.78 10.42
CA ILE A 84 6.52 -2.05 11.84
C ILE A 84 7.73 -2.97 12.05
N GLU A 85 7.86 -4.04 11.27
CA GLU A 85 8.98 -4.98 11.31
C GLU A 85 10.32 -4.28 11.03
N ASP A 86 10.39 -3.48 9.96
CA ASP A 86 11.61 -2.76 9.58
C ASP A 86 12.05 -1.74 10.65
N ASN A 87 11.12 -1.29 11.50
CA ASN A 87 11.38 -0.33 12.58
C ASN A 87 11.24 -0.96 13.98
N GLN A 88 11.36 -2.28 14.11
CA GLN A 88 11.12 -2.98 15.37
C GLN A 88 11.98 -2.52 16.54
N GLU A 89 13.16 -1.95 16.27
CA GLU A 89 14.08 -1.43 17.28
C GLU A 89 13.59 -0.11 17.89
N LEU A 90 12.79 0.65 17.14
CA LEU A 90 12.15 1.88 17.61
C LEU A 90 10.88 1.60 18.43
N MET A 91 10.35 0.38 18.35
CA MET A 91 9.12 0.01 19.03
C MET A 91 9.34 -0.19 20.54
N VAL A 92 8.62 0.59 21.34
CA VAL A 92 8.59 0.52 22.80
C VAL A 92 7.66 -0.64 23.21
N LYS A 93 8.18 -1.87 23.17
CA LYS A 93 7.43 -3.13 23.38
C LYS A 93 6.67 -3.25 24.72
N ARG A 94 6.94 -2.39 25.71
CA ARG A 94 6.47 -2.57 27.10
C ARG A 94 5.64 -1.42 27.69
N SER A 95 5.30 -0.38 26.92
CA SER A 95 4.64 0.82 27.49
C SER A 95 3.10 0.88 27.31
N ILE A 96 2.50 -0.05 26.55
CA ILE A 96 1.07 -0.03 26.22
C ILE A 96 0.36 -1.27 26.78
N THR A 97 -0.75 -1.06 27.46
CA THR A 97 -1.68 -2.12 27.88
C THR A 97 -2.76 -2.35 26.83
N MET A 98 -3.38 -3.54 26.80
CA MET A 98 -4.49 -3.83 25.87
C MET A 98 -5.64 -2.81 25.97
N ARG A 99 -5.96 -2.32 27.18
CA ARG A 99 -6.96 -1.28 27.39
C ARG A 99 -6.58 0.03 26.68
N LYS A 100 -5.32 0.47 26.82
CA LYS A 100 -4.83 1.68 26.16
C LYS A 100 -4.80 1.52 24.63
N LEU A 101 -4.53 0.31 24.12
CA LEU A 101 -4.66 0.00 22.69
C LEU A 101 -6.10 0.14 22.21
N GLU A 102 -7.08 -0.37 22.97
CA GLU A 102 -8.50 -0.20 22.66
C GLU A 102 -8.89 1.27 22.62
N ASP A 103 -8.47 2.06 23.62
CA ASP A 103 -8.72 3.51 23.66
C ASP A 103 -8.13 4.26 22.46
N ILE A 104 -6.91 3.89 22.02
CA ILE A 104 -6.29 4.47 20.82
C ILE A 104 -7.12 4.11 19.59
N CYS A 105 -7.48 2.83 19.42
CA CYS A 105 -8.24 2.36 18.27
C CYS A 105 -9.66 2.93 18.20
N ASP A 106 -10.27 3.22 19.36
CA ASP A 106 -11.59 3.85 19.45
C ASP A 106 -11.56 5.33 19.08
N ARG A 107 -10.40 5.98 19.24
CA ARG A 107 -10.16 7.39 18.93
C ARG A 107 -9.55 7.62 17.54
N LEU A 108 -9.28 6.55 16.79
CA LEU A 108 -8.82 6.68 15.41
C LEU A 108 -9.95 7.27 14.58
N ASP A 109 -9.66 8.40 13.95
CA ASP A 109 -10.54 8.94 12.92
C ASP A 109 -10.44 8.03 11.69
N LEU A 110 -11.36 7.07 11.63
CA LEU A 110 -11.51 6.14 10.53
C LEU A 110 -12.55 6.65 9.52
N ALA A 111 -12.58 7.96 9.24
CA ALA A 111 -13.34 8.54 8.12
C ALA A 111 -13.11 7.80 6.78
N LEU A 112 -11.99 7.09 6.67
CA LEU A 112 -11.66 6.08 5.65
C LEU A 112 -12.76 5.04 5.39
N GLU A 113 -13.55 4.70 6.41
CA GLU A 113 -14.62 3.71 6.31
C GLU A 113 -15.87 4.24 5.61
N GLU A 114 -16.06 5.55 5.55
CA GLU A 114 -17.18 6.20 4.85
C GLU A 114 -16.77 6.70 3.46
N MET A 115 -15.49 6.57 3.12
CA MET A 115 -14.95 7.05 1.86
C MET A 115 -15.39 6.12 0.71
N GLU A 116 -16.09 6.68 -0.27
CA GLU A 116 -16.34 6.00 -1.54
C GLU A 116 -15.05 6.00 -2.37
N LEU A 117 -14.44 4.83 -2.54
CA LEU A 117 -13.21 4.68 -3.29
C LEU A 117 -13.55 4.22 -4.69
N ARG A 118 -13.02 4.85 -5.74
CA ARG A 118 -13.15 4.32 -7.10
C ARG A 118 -11.88 3.58 -7.47
N ILE A 119 -12.01 2.32 -7.86
CA ILE A 119 -10.94 1.52 -8.44
C ILE A 119 -11.14 1.47 -9.94
N ASP A 120 -10.21 2.02 -10.68
CA ASP A 120 -10.10 1.82 -12.11
C ASP A 120 -8.70 1.27 -12.45
N SER A 121 -8.37 1.19 -13.74
CA SER A 121 -7.06 0.70 -14.19
C SER A 121 -5.87 1.54 -13.65
N SER A 122 -6.12 2.75 -13.14
CA SER A 122 -5.13 3.58 -12.45
C SER A 122 -4.65 3.00 -11.12
N LEU A 123 -5.38 2.03 -10.55
CA LEU A 123 -4.97 1.30 -9.35
C LEU A 123 -3.56 0.72 -9.47
N PHE A 124 -3.22 0.16 -10.63
CA PHE A 124 -1.92 -0.50 -10.83
C PHE A 124 -0.85 0.42 -11.39
N SER A 125 -1.23 1.48 -12.08
CA SER A 125 -0.27 2.42 -12.69
C SER A 125 0.10 3.56 -11.75
N SER A 126 -0.76 3.95 -10.81
CA SER A 126 -0.52 5.03 -9.84
C SER A 126 -1.13 4.76 -8.46
N PRO A 127 -0.85 3.61 -7.82
CA PRO A 127 -1.44 3.25 -6.53
C PRO A 127 -1.17 4.24 -5.38
N LYS A 128 -0.10 5.04 -5.44
CA LYS A 128 0.20 6.09 -4.44
C LYS A 128 -0.83 7.21 -4.44
N GLN A 129 -1.54 7.42 -5.54
CA GLN A 129 -2.48 8.54 -5.71
C GLN A 129 -3.89 8.20 -5.23
N LEU A 130 -4.13 6.96 -4.79
CA LEU A 130 -5.42 6.59 -4.23
C LEU A 130 -5.71 7.45 -3.00
N PRO A 131 -6.89 8.10 -2.91
CA PRO A 131 -7.25 8.93 -1.77
C PRO A 131 -7.12 8.21 -0.42
N ILE A 132 -7.36 6.88 -0.40
CA ILE A 132 -7.26 6.06 0.81
C ILE A 132 -5.83 5.99 1.35
N VAL A 133 -4.82 6.09 0.48
CA VAL A 133 -3.41 6.02 0.89
C VAL A 133 -3.06 7.27 1.69
N ALA A 134 -3.44 8.45 1.20
CA ALA A 134 -3.25 9.71 1.92
C ALA A 134 -4.09 9.75 3.22
N ALA A 135 -5.34 9.32 3.15
CA ALA A 135 -6.24 9.32 4.30
C ALA A 135 -5.81 8.31 5.39
N MET A 136 -5.03 7.28 5.07
CA MET A 136 -4.53 6.28 6.03
C MET A 136 -3.34 6.78 6.85
N GLN A 137 -2.58 7.76 6.36
CA GLN A 137 -1.37 8.22 7.05
C GLN A 137 -1.67 8.86 8.42
N PRO A 138 -2.65 9.77 8.59
CA PRO A 138 -2.95 10.36 9.88
C PRO A 138 -3.34 9.34 10.96
N PRO A 139 -4.31 8.42 10.74
CA PRO A 139 -4.67 7.43 11.77
C PRO A 139 -3.51 6.47 12.06
N PHE A 140 -2.70 6.12 11.06
CA PHE A 140 -1.52 5.29 11.30
C PHE A 140 -0.45 6.02 12.13
N ALA A 141 -0.21 7.31 11.87
CA ALA A 141 0.69 8.11 12.69
C ALA A 141 0.18 8.24 14.14
N GLN A 142 -1.11 8.54 14.32
CA GLN A 142 -1.75 8.60 15.63
C GLN A 142 -1.60 7.28 16.38
N TRP A 143 -1.87 6.15 15.72
CA TRP A 143 -1.71 4.83 16.29
C TRP A 143 -0.25 4.56 16.71
N LEU A 144 0.72 4.89 15.84
CA LEU A 144 2.15 4.72 16.10
C LEU A 144 2.64 5.51 17.31
N THR A 145 2.06 6.68 17.63
CA THR A 145 2.46 7.45 18.83
C THR A 145 2.30 6.67 20.14
N GLY A 146 1.47 5.63 20.17
CA GLY A 146 1.41 4.73 21.31
C GLY A 146 2.69 3.90 21.47
N PHE A 147 3.31 3.51 20.36
CA PHE A 147 4.32 2.45 20.26
C PHE A 147 5.75 2.94 20.05
N VAL A 148 5.97 4.22 19.72
CA VAL A 148 7.31 4.80 19.52
C VAL A 148 7.65 5.81 20.62
N GLN A 149 8.90 6.29 20.66
CA GLN A 149 9.36 7.19 21.72
C GLN A 149 8.82 8.61 21.57
N ASP A 150 8.72 9.11 20.35
CA ASP A 150 8.26 10.47 20.07
C ASP A 150 7.36 10.56 18.84
N SER A 151 6.63 11.67 18.74
CA SER A 151 5.69 11.91 17.64
C SER A 151 6.37 12.10 16.28
N ALA A 152 7.63 12.55 16.24
CA ALA A 152 8.36 12.73 15.00
C ALA A 152 8.72 11.37 14.37
N GLN A 153 9.07 10.37 15.17
CA GLN A 153 9.26 8.98 14.72
C GLN A 153 7.96 8.43 14.12
N ALA A 154 6.82 8.63 14.78
CA ALA A 154 5.52 8.16 14.29
C ALA A 154 5.16 8.81 12.93
N LEU A 155 5.41 10.11 12.79
CA LEU A 155 5.20 10.83 11.53
C LEU A 155 6.16 10.36 10.42
N ALA A 156 7.44 10.19 10.73
CA ALA A 156 8.45 9.73 9.76
C ALA A 156 8.17 8.30 9.28
N MET A 157 7.70 7.42 10.16
CA MET A 157 7.20 6.09 9.82
C MET A 157 5.96 6.18 8.93
N SER A 158 4.92 6.91 9.34
CA SER A 158 3.69 7.03 8.55
C SER A 158 3.89 7.69 7.17
N ALA A 159 4.85 8.62 7.05
CA ALA A 159 5.21 9.25 5.78
C ALA A 159 5.70 8.25 4.71
N ARG A 160 6.20 7.07 5.13
CA ARG A 160 6.69 6.00 4.26
C ARG A 160 5.63 4.96 3.91
N LEU A 161 4.47 4.98 4.57
CA LEU A 161 3.36 4.06 4.28
C LEU A 161 3.00 4.00 2.77
N PRO A 162 2.96 5.11 2.01
CA PRO A 162 2.61 5.04 0.60
C PRO A 162 3.54 4.18 -0.24
N GLY A 163 4.87 4.19 -0.01
CA GLY A 163 5.79 3.34 -0.78
C GLY A 163 5.68 1.88 -0.41
N TYR A 164 5.54 1.58 0.88
CA TYR A 164 5.28 0.22 1.38
C TYR A 164 3.95 -0.33 0.83
N PHE A 165 2.90 0.49 0.78
CA PHE A 165 1.60 0.11 0.23
C PHE A 165 1.67 -0.30 -1.23
N VAL A 166 2.38 0.46 -2.08
CA VAL A 166 2.49 0.11 -3.50
C VAL A 166 3.16 -1.24 -3.70
N PHE A 167 4.28 -1.46 -3.00
CA PHE A 167 4.97 -2.75 -3.10
C PHE A 167 4.08 -3.89 -2.61
N ALA A 168 3.43 -3.73 -1.45
CA ALA A 168 2.50 -4.70 -0.89
C ALA A 168 1.32 -5.00 -1.83
N LEU A 169 0.77 -3.99 -2.51
CA LEU A 169 -0.32 -4.16 -3.47
C LEU A 169 0.09 -5.05 -4.64
N HIS A 170 1.27 -4.81 -5.21
CA HIS A 170 1.78 -5.64 -6.30
C HIS A 170 2.12 -7.06 -5.83
N GLU A 171 2.63 -7.23 -4.60
CA GLU A 171 2.86 -8.56 -4.03
C GLU A 171 1.58 -9.32 -3.78
N GLU A 172 0.59 -8.69 -3.16
CA GLU A 172 -0.68 -9.32 -2.84
C GLU A 172 -1.41 -9.76 -4.10
N TRP A 173 -1.46 -8.89 -5.12
CA TRP A 173 -2.03 -9.20 -6.43
C TRP A 173 -1.35 -10.41 -7.10
N ARG A 174 -0.04 -10.54 -6.95
CA ARG A 174 0.74 -11.64 -7.54
C ARG A 174 0.57 -12.94 -6.77
N ILE A 175 0.70 -12.89 -5.44
CA ILE A 175 0.67 -14.07 -4.56
C ILE A 175 -0.73 -14.69 -4.55
N ARG A 176 -1.77 -13.85 -4.44
CA ARG A 176 -3.18 -14.28 -4.41
C ARG A 176 -3.92 -13.94 -5.70
N ALA A 177 -3.22 -14.03 -6.82
CA ALA A 177 -3.72 -13.77 -8.16
C ALA A 177 -5.06 -14.45 -8.52
N LYS A 178 -5.34 -15.61 -7.92
CA LYS A 178 -6.58 -16.38 -8.11
C LYS A 178 -7.77 -15.79 -7.34
N ASP A 179 -7.53 -15.29 -6.12
CA ASP A 179 -8.55 -14.65 -5.29
C ASP A 179 -9.15 -13.41 -5.98
N TYR A 180 -8.40 -12.81 -6.91
CA TYR A 180 -8.73 -11.57 -7.60
C TYR A 180 -9.13 -11.77 -9.08
N GLU A 181 -9.44 -13.00 -9.51
CA GLU A 181 -9.79 -13.29 -10.91
C GLU A 181 -10.96 -12.45 -11.44
N CYS A 182 -11.97 -12.16 -10.62
CA CYS A 182 -13.11 -11.32 -11.05
C CYS A 182 -12.72 -9.86 -11.32
N LEU A 183 -11.65 -9.35 -10.71
CA LEU A 183 -11.08 -8.04 -11.02
C LEU A 183 -10.28 -8.12 -12.32
N LYS A 184 -9.52 -9.21 -12.51
CA LYS A 184 -8.75 -9.44 -13.73
C LYS A 184 -9.64 -9.48 -14.95
N THR A 185 -10.73 -10.23 -14.93
CA THR A 185 -11.62 -10.36 -16.09
C THR A 185 -12.29 -9.04 -16.50
N GLN A 186 -12.50 -8.12 -15.56
CA GLN A 186 -13.07 -6.80 -15.86
C GLN A 186 -12.03 -5.75 -16.26
N LEU A 187 -10.79 -5.92 -15.80
CA LEU A 187 -9.65 -5.06 -16.14
C LEU A 187 -8.83 -5.60 -17.31
N ASP A 188 -9.10 -6.84 -17.76
CA ASP A 188 -8.38 -7.51 -18.83
C ASP A 188 -8.66 -6.84 -20.16
N THR A 189 -7.58 -6.39 -20.78
CA THR A 189 -7.55 -5.85 -22.13
C THR A 189 -6.88 -6.89 -23.03
N PRO A 190 -7.04 -6.84 -24.37
CA PRO A 190 -6.40 -7.79 -25.29
C PRO A 190 -4.85 -7.85 -25.22
N PHE A 191 -4.23 -7.06 -24.34
CA PHE A 191 -2.79 -6.98 -24.11
C PHE A 191 -2.30 -7.72 -22.86
N THR A 192 -3.08 -8.63 -22.25
CA THR A 192 -2.77 -9.28 -20.96
C THR A 192 -1.32 -9.76 -20.77
N LYS A 193 -0.67 -10.34 -21.79
CA LYS A 193 0.75 -10.75 -21.71
C LYS A 193 1.75 -9.57 -21.67
N ALA A 194 1.47 -8.48 -22.37
CA ALA A 194 2.26 -7.25 -22.25
C ALA A 194 2.05 -6.61 -20.86
N THR A 195 0.81 -6.69 -20.36
CA THR A 195 0.44 -6.23 -19.03
C THR A 195 1.19 -6.96 -17.91
N GLU A 196 1.41 -8.29 -18.01
CA GLU A 196 2.19 -9.04 -17.01
C GLU A 196 3.65 -8.55 -16.91
N ARG A 197 4.31 -8.32 -18.04
CA ARG A 197 5.69 -7.80 -18.08
C ARG A 197 5.76 -6.39 -17.50
N GLU A 198 4.82 -5.53 -17.86
CA GLU A 198 4.74 -4.18 -17.30
C GLU A 198 4.50 -4.22 -15.79
N GLN A 199 3.57 -5.04 -15.31
CA GLN A 199 3.31 -5.23 -13.87
C GLN A 199 4.55 -5.72 -13.11
N ALA A 200 5.36 -6.60 -13.71
CA ALA A 200 6.62 -7.02 -13.12
C ALA A 200 7.63 -5.86 -13.00
N TRP A 201 7.70 -4.97 -14.00
CA TRP A 201 8.52 -3.76 -13.93
C TRP A 201 8.00 -2.77 -12.88
N TRP A 202 6.68 -2.57 -12.78
CA TRP A 202 6.07 -1.74 -11.73
C TRP A 202 6.39 -2.27 -10.33
N ARG A 203 6.28 -3.59 -10.13
CA ARG A 203 6.68 -4.25 -8.88
C ARG A 203 8.16 -4.03 -8.57
N TYR A 204 9.03 -4.22 -9.56
CA TYR A 204 10.47 -4.02 -9.37
C TYR A 204 10.81 -2.57 -9.03
N LEU A 205 10.19 -1.61 -9.72
CA LEU A 205 10.31 -0.20 -9.41
C LEU A 205 9.79 0.12 -7.99
N ALA A 206 8.65 -0.45 -7.60
CA ALA A 206 8.09 -0.28 -6.27
C ALA A 206 9.03 -0.84 -5.19
N TRP A 207 9.63 -2.00 -5.44
CA TRP A 207 10.65 -2.58 -4.56
C TRP A 207 11.85 -1.65 -4.40
N LEU A 208 12.40 -1.13 -5.50
CA LEU A 208 13.52 -0.16 -5.47
C LEU A 208 13.15 1.11 -4.69
N GLN A 209 11.94 1.64 -4.89
CA GLN A 209 11.44 2.80 -4.16
C GLN A 209 11.26 2.51 -2.67
N GLN A 210 10.86 1.29 -2.31
CA GLN A 210 10.77 0.86 -0.92
C GLN A 210 12.16 0.76 -0.28
N GLN A 211 13.18 0.29 -1.00
CA GLN A 211 14.56 0.18 -0.46
C GLN A 211 15.09 1.54 0.04
N ILE A 212 14.84 2.62 -0.70
CA ILE A 212 15.27 3.97 -0.28
C ILE A 212 14.41 4.56 0.84
N GLU A 213 13.26 3.94 1.14
CA GLU A 213 12.39 4.31 2.25
C GLU A 213 12.69 3.50 3.52
N GLN A 214 13.46 2.40 3.44
CA GLN A 214 13.85 1.64 4.63
C GLN A 214 14.58 2.50 5.67
N PRO A 215 14.38 2.22 6.97
CA PRO A 215 15.04 2.97 8.03
C PRO A 215 16.56 2.78 7.96
N MET A 216 17.31 3.82 8.31
CA MET A 216 18.77 3.79 8.34
C MET A 216 19.27 4.35 9.67
N PHE A 217 20.48 3.97 10.08
CA PHE A 217 21.13 4.49 11.30
C PHE A 217 20.33 4.31 12.59
N LEU A 218 19.45 3.30 12.64
CA LEU A 218 18.51 3.09 13.76
C LEU A 218 17.54 4.27 13.97
N GLU A 219 17.24 4.99 12.89
CA GLU A 219 16.34 6.14 12.90
C GLU A 219 15.04 5.85 12.14
N ALA A 220 14.00 6.62 12.45
CA ALA A 220 12.68 6.49 11.82
C ALA A 220 12.63 7.04 10.38
N PHE A 221 13.73 7.63 9.88
CA PHE A 221 13.83 8.17 8.53
C PHE A 221 14.60 7.22 7.59
N GLY A 222 14.29 7.32 6.29
CA GLY A 222 15.00 6.60 5.23
C GLY A 222 15.85 7.51 4.35
N LEU A 223 16.62 6.90 3.44
CA LEU A 223 17.49 7.63 2.50
C LEU A 223 16.74 8.71 1.73
N LYS A 224 15.50 8.46 1.31
CA LYS A 224 14.67 9.40 0.57
C LYS A 224 14.47 10.74 1.29
N GLN A 225 14.46 10.76 2.62
CA GLN A 225 14.24 11.97 3.43
C GLN A 225 15.54 12.77 3.66
N VAL A 226 16.69 12.11 3.57
CA VAL A 226 18.01 12.73 3.85
C VAL A 226 18.79 13.01 2.56
N TYR A 227 18.47 12.31 1.48
CA TYR A 227 19.17 12.42 0.22
C TYR A 227 19.01 13.81 -0.39
N VAL A 228 20.14 14.50 -0.55
CA VAL A 228 20.22 15.75 -1.31
C VAL A 228 20.63 15.38 -2.73
N PRO A 229 19.79 15.62 -3.75
CA PRO A 229 20.14 15.33 -5.13
C PRO A 229 21.38 16.13 -5.54
N LEU A 230 22.21 15.52 -6.38
CA LEU A 230 23.42 16.14 -6.87
C LEU A 230 23.09 17.47 -7.54
N ARG A 231 23.60 18.58 -6.97
CA ARG A 231 23.49 19.92 -7.54
C ARG A 231 24.53 20.14 -8.64
N ALA A 232 24.56 19.23 -9.62
CA ALA A 232 25.43 19.32 -10.78
C ALA A 232 24.61 19.55 -12.05
N TYR A 233 25.24 20.17 -13.03
CA TYR A 233 24.75 20.23 -14.40
C TYR A 233 25.76 19.49 -15.28
N TYR A 234 25.27 18.91 -16.38
CA TYR A 234 26.12 18.40 -17.44
C TYR A 234 25.91 19.25 -18.70
N ILE A 235 26.99 19.52 -19.41
CA ILE A 235 26.92 20.19 -20.71
C ILE A 235 26.67 19.11 -21.74
N ARG A 236 25.47 19.07 -22.32
CA ARG A 236 25.19 18.20 -23.46
C ARG A 236 25.92 18.76 -24.66
N GLN A 237 26.91 18.03 -25.19
CA GLN A 237 27.49 18.38 -26.49
C GLN A 237 26.37 18.30 -27.53
N GLN A 238 26.07 19.43 -28.18
CA GLN A 238 25.21 19.43 -29.34
C GLN A 238 25.91 18.59 -30.41
N ALA A 239 25.24 17.55 -30.90
CA ALA A 239 25.70 16.82 -32.06
C ALA A 239 25.95 17.84 -33.17
N LYS A 240 27.17 17.88 -33.71
CA LYS A 240 27.48 18.70 -34.88
C LYS A 240 26.58 18.19 -36.00
N PHE A 241 25.65 19.02 -36.45
CA PHE A 241 24.87 18.74 -37.64
C PHE A 241 25.83 18.82 -38.83
N THR A 242 26.30 17.66 -39.30
CA THR A 242 27.10 17.57 -40.52
C THR A 242 26.14 17.72 -41.71
N PRO A 243 26.41 18.62 -42.68
CA PRO A 243 25.53 18.82 -43.84
C PRO A 243 25.36 17.59 -44.75
N GLU A 244 26.10 16.51 -44.51
CA GLU A 244 26.06 15.28 -45.31
C GLU A 244 24.80 14.43 -45.05
N ASP A 245 24.10 14.63 -43.92
CA ASP A 245 22.90 13.85 -43.57
C ASP A 245 21.62 14.27 -44.33
N VAL A 246 21.70 15.33 -45.15
CA VAL A 246 20.56 15.81 -45.98
C VAL A 246 20.58 15.21 -47.39
N ALA A 247 21.68 14.54 -47.77
CA ALA A 247 21.93 14.18 -49.17
C ALA A 247 21.83 12.67 -49.47
N ILE A 248 20.91 11.91 -48.84
CA ILE A 248 20.49 10.61 -49.40
C ILE A 248 18.98 10.42 -49.18
N ALA A 249 18.20 10.96 -50.11
CA ALA A 249 16.89 10.43 -50.46
C ALA A 249 16.58 10.74 -51.94
N PRO A 250 16.94 9.83 -52.87
CA PRO A 250 16.09 9.49 -53.99
C PRO A 250 15.05 8.41 -53.62
#